data_AF-J0K322-F1
#
_entry.id   AF-J0K322-F1
#
_cell.length_a   1.000
_cell.length_b   1.000
_cell.length_c   1.000
_cell.angle_alpha   90.00
_cell.angle_beta   90.00
_cell.angle_gamma   90.00
#
_symmetry.space_group_name_H-M   'P 1'
#
loop_
_entity.id
_entity.type
_entity.pdbx_description
1 polymer ?
#
loop_
_entity_poly.entity_id
_entity_poly.type
_entity_poly.pdbx_seq_one_letter_code
_entity_poly.pdbx_strand_id
1 'polypeptide(L)' 'MLIIETSKKFDKDLKILVKSGFDLKLLYKVVENLAKEQPLAPKYKDHPLKGAL' A
#
# COMPACT_ATOMS: atom_id res chain seq x y z
N MET A 1 14.43 5.27 -6.36
CA MET A 1 13.51 4.24 -5.83
C MET A 1 13.66 4.25 -4.32
N LEU A 2 12.58 4.52 -3.60
CA LEU A 2 12.53 4.55 -2.15
C LEU A 2 12.69 3.14 -1.58
N ILE A 3 13.28 3.06 -0.38
CA ILE A 3 13.35 1.82 0.39
C ILE A 3 11.95 1.55 0.98
N ILE A 4 11.48 0.32 0.83
CA ILE A 4 10.18 -0.09 1.38
C ILE A 4 10.41 -0.65 2.77
N GLU A 5 9.83 0.03 3.77
CA GLU A 5 9.78 -0.44 5.15
C GLU A 5 8.33 -0.67 5.57
N THR A 6 8.10 -1.70 6.39
CA THR A 6 6.78 -2.02 6.92
C THR A 6 6.72 -1.85 8.43
N SER A 7 5.54 -1.51 8.94
CA SER A 7 5.29 -1.50 10.38
C SER A 7 4.78 -2.85 10.86
N LYS A 8 4.97 -3.17 12.15
CA LYS A 8 4.41 -4.39 12.76
C LYS A 8 2.89 -4.49 12.62
N LYS A 9 2.19 -3.35 12.55
CA LYS A 9 0.73 -3.30 12.33
C LYS A 9 0.41 -3.67 10.89
N PHE A 10 1.12 -3.07 9.93
CA PHE A 10 0.99 -3.38 8.51
C PHE A 10 1.19 -4.88 8.22
N ASP A 11 2.22 -5.51 8.80
CA ASP A 11 2.48 -6.94 8.59
C ASP A 11 1.34 -7.84 9.10
N LYS A 12 0.69 -7.45 10.22
CA LYS A 12 -0.46 -8.17 10.76
C LYS A 12 -1.68 -8.02 9.84
N ASP A 13 -1.94 -6.79 9.41
CA ASP A 13 -3.07 -6.48 8.51
C ASP A 13 -2.91 -7.23 7.18
N LEU A 14 -1.69 -7.24 6.62
CA LEU A 14 -1.37 -7.98 5.40
C LEU A 14 -1.61 -9.48 5.57
N LYS A 15 -1.18 -10.08 6.70
CA LYS A 15 -1.44 -11.50 6.98
C LYS A 15 -2.93 -11.82 7.04
N ILE A 16 -3.76 -10.93 7.60
CA ILE A 16 -5.21 -11.11 7.66
C ILE A 16 -5.81 -11.08 6.24
N LEU A 17 -5.40 -10.11 5.42
CA LEU A 17 -5.86 -9.98 4.04
C LEU A 17 -5.48 -11.18 3.17
N VAL A 18 -4.26 -11.70 3.33
CA VAL A 18 -3.81 -12.90 2.63
C VAL A 18 -4.67 -14.10 3.00
N LYS A 19 -4.96 -14.29 4.30
CA LYS A 19 -5.84 -15.37 4.77
C LYS A 19 -7.27 -15.27 4.23
N SER A 20 -7.75 -14.06 3.98
CA SER A 20 -9.07 -13.84 3.37
C SER A 20 -9.09 -13.93 1.84
N GLY A 21 -7.98 -14.29 1.19
CA GLY A 21 -7.89 -14.46 -0.26
C GLY A 21 -7.71 -13.16 -1.05
N PHE A 22 -7.18 -12.10 -0.43
CA PHE A 22 -6.89 -10.84 -1.13
C PHE A 22 -5.80 -11.02 -2.20
N ASP A 23 -6.01 -10.42 -3.38
CA ASP A 23 -5.01 -10.42 -4.45
C ASP A 23 -3.87 -9.44 -4.16
N LEU A 24 -2.75 -9.96 -3.67
CA LEU A 24 -1.54 -9.21 -3.37
C LEU A 24 -0.95 -8.46 -4.57
N LYS A 25 -1.23 -8.88 -5.81
CA LYS A 25 -0.74 -8.18 -7.01
C LYS A 25 -1.25 -6.74 -7.09
N LEU A 26 -2.46 -6.49 -6.56
CA LEU A 26 -3.04 -5.15 -6.50
C LEU A 26 -2.24 -4.23 -5.58
N LEU A 27 -1.81 -4.73 -4.42
CA LEU A 27 -0.98 -3.99 -3.48
C LEU A 27 0.40 -3.72 -4.07
N TYR A 28 1.07 -4.75 -4.60
CA TYR A 28 2.43 -4.62 -5.13
C TYR A 28 2.53 -3.61 -6.27
N LYS A 29 1.53 -3.57 -7.16
CA LYS A 29 1.48 -2.58 -8.24
C LYS A 29 1.46 -1.13 -7.71
N VAL A 30 0.70 -0.86 -6.65
CA VAL A 30 0.60 0.48 -6.08
C VAL A 30 1.90 0.84 -5.35
N VAL A 31 2.42 -0.08 -4.52
CA VAL A 31 3.65 0.13 -3.76
C VAL A 31 4.86 0.33 -4.69
N GLU A 32 4.95 -0.41 -5.80
CA GLU A 32 6.04 -0.24 -6.76
C GLU A 32 6.02 1.15 -7.41
N ASN A 33 4.85 1.65 -7.80
CA ASN A 33 4.71 3.00 -8.35
C ASN A 33 5.08 4.06 -7.33
N LEU A 34 4.61 3.93 -6.08
CA LEU A 34 4.95 4.84 -4.99
C LEU A 34 6.46 4.83 -4.70
N ALA A 35 7.09 3.65 -4.65
CA ALA A 35 8.53 3.52 -4.44
C ALA A 35 9.34 4.12 -5.58
N LYS A 36 8.81 4.15 -6.81
CA LYS A 36 9.43 4.83 -7.96
C LYS A 36 9.07 6.31 -8.06
N GLU A 37 8.33 6.84 -7.10
CA GLU A 37 7.83 8.23 -7.09
C GLU A 37 7.03 8.57 -8.36
N GLN A 38 6.32 7.57 -8.89
CA GLN A 38 5.47 7.71 -10.08
C GLN A 38 4.04 8.06 -9.69
N PRO A 39 3.34 8.86 -10.52
CA PRO A 39 1.94 9.18 -10.28
C PRO A 39 1.07 7.92 -10.34
N LEU A 40 0.14 7.82 -9.39
CA LEU A 40 -0.86 6.77 -9.39
C LEU A 40 -2.01 7.10 -10.36
N ALA A 41 -2.61 6.06 -10.95
CA ALA A 41 -3.81 6.22 -11.75
C ALA A 41 -4.95 6.84 -10.91
N PRO A 42 -5.82 7.70 -11.48
CA PRO A 42 -6.87 8.41 -10.73
C PRO A 42 -7.81 7.51 -9.91
N LYS A 43 -7.99 6.24 -10.32
CA LYS A 43 -8.81 5.25 -9.59
C LYS A 43 -8.35 4.99 -8.15
N TYR A 44 -7.06 5.21 -7.87
CA TYR A 44 -6.48 5.01 -6.53
C TYR A 44 -6.76 6.18 -5.59
N LYS A 45 -7.25 7.32 -6.13
CA LYS A 45 -7.68 8.50 -5.36
C LYS A 45 -6.65 8.89 -4.29
N ASP A 46 -5.38 9.00 -4.67
CA ASP A 46 -4.31 9.34 -3.73
C ASP A 46 -4.53 10.73 -3.12
N HIS A 47 -4.43 10.84 -1.79
CA HIS A 47 -4.60 12.11 -1.06
C HIS A 47 -3.98 12.03 0.35
N PRO A 48 -3.55 13.18 0.92
CA PRO A 48 -3.11 13.25 2.32
C PRO A 48 -4.22 12.89 3.30
N LEU A 49 -3.91 12.07 4.30
CA LEU A 49 -4.82 11.80 5.42
C LEU A 49 -5.04 13.09 6.23
N LYS A 50 -6.29 13.34 6.64
CA LYS A 50 -6.67 14.47 7.51
C LYS A 50 -7.16 13.94 8.86
N GLY A 51 -6.79 14.61 9.95
CA GLY A 51 -7.14 14.22 11.32
C GLY A 51 -5.95 13.67 12.11
N ALA A 52 -6.22 13.18 13.33
CA ALA A 52 -5.23 12.50 14.17
C ALA A 52 -5.53 10.99 14.23
N LEU A 53 -4.48 10.19 14.10
CA LEU A 53 -4.46 8.72 14.22
C LEU A 53 -4.48 8.28 15.69
#